data_AF-A0A5B6WJN4-F1
#
_entry.id   AF-A0A5B6WJN4-F1
#
_cell.length_a   1.000
_cell.length_b   1.000
_cell.length_c   1.000
_cell.angle_alpha   90.00
_cell.angle_beta   90.00
_cell.angle_gamma   90.00
#
_symmetry.space_group_name_H-M   'P 1'
#
loop_
_entity.id
_entity.type
_entity.pdbx_description
1 polymer ?
#
loop_
_entity_poly.entity_id
_entity_poly.type
_entity_poly.pdbx_seq_one_letter_code
_entity_poly.pdbx_strand_id
1 'polypeptide(L)'
;MNSLVNQLSSLYAMSEEEEAFGYAWYLRSSHMFSYVLDAEVQLGVFDILTKAGPAVKLSSNQIASDIRAKNPDAPSLLDRMLRLLACHGLVTCVSRKLDAGGGNGEDSERVYGVSLAGKAFVNDEHNGSLAAFTSNKADIEVWLRFKDLVLEGGNLHEKVHGIPAYQYKSLNPENAKRHDTAMTNLSKIIMKKILEIYNGFQGG
;
A
#
# COMPACT_ATOMS: atom_id res chain seq x y z
N MET A 1 15.41 -21.64 29.21
CA MET A 1 14.98 -21.58 27.79
C MET A 1 15.22 -22.97 27.22
N ASN A 2 14.15 -23.70 26.89
CA ASN A 2 14.14 -25.16 26.76
C ASN A 2 14.86 -25.65 25.49
N SER A 3 15.65 -26.72 25.63
CA SER A 3 16.32 -27.47 24.54
C SER A 3 15.37 -27.81 23.37
N LEU A 4 14.10 -28.07 23.67
CA LEU A 4 13.03 -28.29 22.68
C LEU A 4 12.74 -27.09 21.79
N VAL A 5 12.83 -25.85 22.29
CA VAL A 5 12.64 -24.64 21.49
C VAL A 5 13.80 -24.46 20.53
N ASN A 6 15.03 -24.74 20.96
CA ASN A 6 16.20 -24.70 20.08
C ASN A 6 16.19 -25.85 19.05
N GLN A 7 15.72 -27.04 19.41
CA GLN A 7 15.55 -28.15 18.47
C GLN A 7 14.43 -27.90 17.46
N LEU A 8 13.30 -27.30 17.87
CA LEU A 8 12.24 -26.90 16.93
C LEU A 8 12.69 -25.76 16.01
N SER A 9 13.41 -24.77 16.52
CA SER A 9 14.01 -23.72 15.69
C SER A 9 15.03 -24.28 14.69
N SER A 10 15.75 -25.35 15.04
CA SER A 10 16.70 -26.03 14.15
C SER A 10 16.03 -26.95 13.13
N LEU A 11 14.84 -27.51 13.42
CA LEU A 11 14.06 -28.36 12.51
C LEU A 11 13.30 -27.55 11.45
N TYR A 12 13.08 -26.27 11.71
CA TYR A 12 12.42 -25.31 10.81
C TYR A 12 13.39 -24.22 10.30
N ALA A 13 14.68 -24.33 10.59
CA ALA A 13 15.68 -23.47 9.99
C ALA A 13 15.74 -23.80 8.50
N MET A 14 15.22 -22.88 7.68
CA MET A 14 15.34 -22.97 6.24
C MET A 14 16.82 -23.02 5.88
N SER A 15 17.18 -23.90 4.96
CA SER A 15 18.51 -23.87 4.36
C SER A 15 18.71 -22.54 3.62
N GLU A 16 19.96 -22.14 3.43
CA GLU A 16 20.30 -20.95 2.65
C GLU A 16 19.68 -20.97 1.24
N GLU A 17 19.60 -22.15 0.62
CA GLU A 17 18.96 -22.34 -0.68
C GLU A 17 17.44 -22.08 -0.63
N GLU A 18 16.76 -22.57 0.40
CA GLU A 18 15.32 -22.35 0.59
C GLU A 18 15.01 -20.88 0.88
N GLU A 19 15.85 -20.19 1.67
CA GLU A 19 15.71 -18.76 1.92
C GLU A 19 15.92 -17.95 0.64
N ALA A 20 16.97 -18.27 -0.13
CA ALA A 20 17.26 -17.62 -1.41
C ALA A 20 16.12 -17.82 -2.41
N PHE A 21 15.58 -19.04 -2.51
CA PHE A 21 14.42 -19.33 -3.36
C PHE A 21 13.19 -18.55 -2.90
N GLY A 22 12.90 -18.54 -1.60
CA GLY A 22 11.79 -17.79 -1.02
C GLY A 22 11.87 -16.30 -1.32
N TYR A 23 13.07 -15.71 -1.20
CA TYR A 23 13.31 -14.32 -1.55
C TYR A 23 13.15 -14.04 -3.05
N ALA A 24 13.68 -14.90 -3.92
CA ALA A 24 13.51 -14.76 -5.37
C ALA A 24 12.03 -14.86 -5.78
N TRP A 25 11.28 -15.77 -5.18
CA TRP A 25 9.84 -15.91 -5.39
C TRP A 25 9.06 -14.68 -4.90
N TYR A 26 9.40 -14.15 -3.72
CA TYR A 26 8.84 -12.91 -3.19
C TYR A 26 9.08 -11.74 -4.16
N LEU A 27 10.31 -11.54 -4.63
CA LEU A 27 10.62 -10.50 -5.60
C LEU A 27 9.84 -10.68 -6.91
N ARG A 28 9.74 -11.91 -7.42
CA ARG A 28 9.00 -12.21 -8.66
C ARG A 28 7.51 -11.88 -8.56
N SER A 29 6.92 -12.06 -7.37
CA SER A 29 5.50 -11.82 -7.08
C SER A 29 5.20 -10.45 -6.48
N SER A 30 6.23 -9.64 -6.19
CA SER A 30 6.12 -8.33 -5.53
C SER A 30 5.17 -7.33 -6.21
N HIS A 31 5.00 -7.40 -7.53
CA HIS A 31 4.05 -6.57 -8.27
C HIS A 31 2.60 -6.72 -7.78
N MET A 32 2.25 -7.86 -7.19
CA MET A 32 0.93 -8.08 -6.59
C MET A 32 0.66 -7.11 -5.44
N PHE A 33 1.69 -6.74 -4.66
CA PHE A 33 1.56 -5.76 -3.59
C PHE A 33 1.11 -4.41 -4.13
N SER A 34 1.70 -3.93 -5.23
CA SER A 34 1.33 -2.65 -5.84
C SER A 34 -0.14 -2.61 -6.23
N TYR A 35 -0.67 -3.69 -6.83
CA TYR A 35 -2.09 -3.76 -7.19
C TYR A 35 -3.02 -3.80 -5.98
N VAL A 36 -2.63 -4.50 -4.92
CA VAL A 36 -3.41 -4.54 -3.68
C VAL A 36 -3.40 -3.18 -2.99
N LEU A 37 -2.25 -2.50 -2.93
CA LEU A 37 -2.12 -1.16 -2.38
C LEU A 37 -2.99 -0.15 -3.14
N ASP A 38 -2.92 -0.16 -4.48
CA ASP A 38 -3.72 0.72 -5.32
C ASP A 38 -5.22 0.47 -5.13
N ALA A 39 -5.64 -0.79 -4.94
CA ALA A 39 -7.03 -1.13 -4.65
C ALA A 39 -7.47 -0.64 -3.26
N GLU A 40 -6.66 -0.83 -2.22
CA GLU A 40 -6.95 -0.38 -0.84
C GLU A 40 -7.04 1.15 -0.75
N VAL A 41 -6.19 1.86 -1.50
CA VAL A 41 -6.26 3.32 -1.66
C VAL A 41 -7.57 3.73 -2.34
N GLN A 42 -7.93 3.08 -3.46
CA GLN A 42 -9.17 3.39 -4.19
C GLN A 42 -10.44 3.07 -3.37
N LEU A 43 -10.38 2.04 -2.54
CA LEU A 43 -11.45 1.67 -1.60
C LEU A 43 -11.51 2.60 -0.38
N GLY A 44 -10.54 3.50 -0.20
CA GLY A 44 -10.49 4.46 0.90
C GLY A 44 -10.19 3.82 2.26
N VAL A 45 -9.53 2.66 2.28
CA VAL A 45 -9.35 1.87 3.51
C VAL A 45 -8.46 2.60 4.52
N PHE A 46 -7.41 3.29 4.07
CA PHE A 46 -6.57 4.11 4.96
C PHE A 46 -7.35 5.25 5.64
N ASP A 47 -8.27 5.88 4.91
CA ASP A 47 -9.15 6.92 5.44
C ASP A 47 -10.12 6.35 6.47
N ILE A 48 -10.71 5.19 6.20
CA ILE A 48 -11.61 4.47 7.12
C ILE A 48 -10.89 4.12 8.43
N LEU A 49 -9.72 3.48 8.33
CA LEU A 49 -8.91 3.11 9.50
C LEU A 49 -8.47 4.33 10.31
N THR A 50 -8.15 5.44 9.64
CA THR A 50 -7.75 6.69 10.32
C THR A 50 -8.91 7.37 11.02
N LYS A 51 -10.08 7.41 10.38
CA LYS A 51 -11.32 8.00 10.93
C LYS A 51 -11.83 7.25 12.16
N ALA A 52 -11.60 5.94 12.24
CA ALA A 52 -11.94 5.15 13.43
C ALA A 52 -11.19 5.63 14.69
N GLY A 53 -10.00 6.22 14.52
CA GLY A 53 -9.20 6.81 15.59
C GLY A 53 -8.00 5.94 16.00
N PRO A 54 -6.95 6.54 16.63
CA PRO A 54 -5.65 5.87 16.81
C PRO A 54 -5.68 4.59 17.65
N ALA A 55 -6.63 4.47 18.57
CA ALA A 55 -6.77 3.31 19.45
C ALA A 55 -7.77 2.27 18.92
N VAL A 56 -8.53 2.60 17.88
CA VAL A 56 -9.60 1.75 17.36
C VAL A 56 -9.05 0.86 16.25
N LYS A 57 -9.46 -0.41 16.25
CA LYS A 57 -9.15 -1.37 15.20
C LYS A 57 -10.45 -1.94 14.64
N LEU A 58 -10.51 -2.02 13.31
CA LEU A 58 -11.69 -2.47 12.58
C LEU A 58 -11.48 -3.88 12.04
N SER A 59 -12.50 -4.72 12.10
CA SER A 59 -12.49 -5.99 11.36
C SER A 59 -12.77 -5.78 9.88
N SER A 60 -12.43 -6.75 9.04
CA SER A 60 -12.71 -6.66 7.60
C SER A 60 -14.22 -6.57 7.29
N ASN A 61 -15.08 -7.11 8.16
CA ASN A 61 -16.53 -6.94 8.07
C ASN A 61 -16.96 -5.48 8.26
N GLN A 62 -16.38 -4.79 9.25
CA GLN A 62 -16.66 -3.38 9.50
C GLN A 62 -16.20 -2.52 8.33
N ILE A 63 -14.99 -2.78 7.81
CA ILE A 63 -14.45 -2.07 6.64
C ILE A 63 -15.32 -2.33 5.40
N ALA A 64 -15.73 -3.58 5.16
CA ALA A 64 -16.63 -3.94 4.06
C ALA A 64 -17.98 -3.20 4.14
N SER A 65 -18.52 -3.06 5.35
CA SER A 65 -19.75 -2.31 5.62
C SER A 65 -19.56 -0.82 5.33
N ASP A 66 -18.44 -0.23 5.75
CA ASP A 66 -18.15 1.20 5.54
C ASP A 66 -17.99 1.55 4.06
N ILE A 67 -17.36 0.68 3.26
CA ILE A 67 -17.29 0.84 1.79
C ILE A 67 -18.60 0.45 1.08
N ARG A 68 -19.62 0.00 1.82
CA ARG A 68 -20.93 -0.46 1.33
C ARG A 68 -20.80 -1.56 0.28
N ALA A 69 -19.89 -2.51 0.52
CA ALA A 69 -19.66 -3.62 -0.39
C ALA A 69 -20.93 -4.48 -0.55
N LYS A 70 -21.32 -4.73 -1.80
CA LYS A 70 -22.45 -5.62 -2.13
C LYS A 70 -22.02 -7.07 -2.33
N ASN A 71 -20.72 -7.30 -2.49
CA ASN A 71 -20.15 -8.63 -2.67
C ASN A 71 -20.12 -9.35 -1.30
N PRO A 72 -20.82 -10.50 -1.15
CA PRO A 72 -20.79 -11.26 0.11
C PRO A 72 -19.39 -11.72 0.50
N ASP A 73 -18.47 -11.89 -0.47
CA ASP A 73 -17.09 -12.31 -0.21
C ASP A 73 -16.15 -11.13 0.12
N ALA A 74 -16.63 -9.89 0.08
CA ALA A 74 -15.81 -8.70 0.30
C ALA A 74 -15.05 -8.72 1.64
N PRO A 75 -15.63 -9.11 2.79
CA PRO A 75 -14.89 -9.18 4.05
C PRO A 75 -13.71 -10.16 3.99
N SER A 76 -13.86 -11.30 3.29
CA SER A 76 -12.77 -12.27 3.15
C SER A 76 -11.67 -11.77 2.21
N LEU A 77 -12.03 -11.04 1.14
CA LEU A 77 -11.06 -10.46 0.22
C LEU A 77 -10.26 -9.33 0.89
N LEU A 78 -10.95 -8.43 1.59
CA LEU A 78 -10.33 -7.35 2.37
C LEU A 78 -9.41 -7.89 3.46
N ASP A 79 -9.80 -8.93 4.19
CA ASP A 79 -8.92 -9.56 5.19
C ASP A 79 -7.59 -10.04 4.57
N ARG A 80 -7.64 -10.66 3.38
CA ARG A 80 -6.44 -11.11 2.67
C ARG A 80 -5.57 -9.95 2.19
N MET A 81 -6.18 -8.88 1.68
CA MET A 81 -5.49 -7.67 1.22
C MET A 81 -4.84 -6.93 2.39
N LEU A 82 -5.57 -6.73 3.48
CA LEU A 82 -5.09 -6.11 4.71
C LEU A 82 -3.98 -6.93 5.39
N ARG A 83 -4.03 -8.27 5.33
CA ARG A 83 -2.91 -9.11 5.77
C ARG A 83 -1.65 -8.86 4.95
N LEU A 84 -1.76 -8.71 3.64
CA LEU A 84 -0.62 -8.39 2.80
C LEU A 84 -0.04 -7.01 3.15
N LEU A 85 -0.90 -6.00 3.36
CA LEU A 85 -0.48 -4.68 3.85
C LEU A 85 0.18 -4.75 5.23
N ALA A 86 -0.29 -5.63 6.12
CA ALA A 86 0.28 -5.83 7.44
C ALA A 86 1.70 -6.42 7.35
N CYS A 87 1.93 -7.38 6.45
CA CYS A 87 3.28 -7.92 6.18
C CYS A 87 4.26 -6.85 5.68
N HIS A 88 3.76 -5.78 5.03
CA HIS A 88 4.56 -4.64 4.58
C HIS A 88 4.54 -3.45 5.57
N GLY A 89 3.98 -3.64 6.76
CA GLY A 89 3.96 -2.63 7.82
C GLY A 89 3.09 -1.40 7.53
N LEU A 90 2.19 -1.45 6.54
CA LEU A 90 1.28 -0.34 6.23
C LEU A 90 0.05 -0.31 7.14
N VAL A 91 -0.32 -1.45 7.70
CA VAL A 91 -1.38 -1.56 8.73
C VAL A 91 -0.89 -2.44 9.88
N THR A 92 -1.45 -2.24 11.06
CA THR A 92 -1.31 -3.19 12.18
C THR A 92 -2.38 -4.27 12.07
N CYS A 93 -2.05 -5.52 12.40
CA CYS A 93 -3.00 -6.63 12.45
C CYS A 93 -2.92 -7.30 13.82
N VAL A 94 -4.05 -7.45 14.50
CA VAL A 94 -4.13 -8.10 15.82
C VAL A 94 -5.31 -9.06 15.85
N SER A 95 -5.17 -10.20 16.52
CA SER A 95 -6.29 -11.11 16.78
C SER A 95 -7.08 -10.63 18.00
N ARG A 96 -8.38 -10.42 17.83
CA ARG A 96 -9.36 -10.09 18.87
C ARG A 96 -10.21 -11.32 19.15
N LYS A 97 -10.30 -11.74 20.41
CA LYS A 97 -11.25 -12.80 20.82
C LYS A 97 -12.68 -12.24 20.74
N LEU A 98 -13.59 -13.04 20.21
CA LEU A 98 -15.02 -12.73 20.24
C LEU A 98 -15.61 -13.24 21.55
N ASP A 99 -16.48 -12.45 22.16
CA ASP A 99 -17.19 -12.87 23.38
C ASP A 99 -18.11 -14.05 23.03
N ALA A 100 -17.87 -15.19 23.69
CA ALA A 100 -18.54 -16.44 23.38
C ALA A 100 -20.04 -16.40 23.74
N GLY A 101 -20.87 -16.03 22.77
CA GLY A 101 -22.30 -16.36 22.77
C GLY A 101 -22.52 -17.84 22.49
N GLY A 102 -22.13 -18.72 23.42
CA GLY A 102 -22.54 -20.13 23.47
C GLY A 102 -21.76 -21.15 22.61
N GLY A 103 -20.68 -20.76 21.92
CA GLY A 103 -19.75 -21.67 21.23
C GLY A 103 -18.40 -21.80 21.95
N ASN A 104 -17.60 -22.80 21.58
CA ASN A 104 -16.42 -23.35 22.29
C ASN A 104 -15.22 -22.40 22.58
N GLY A 105 -15.40 -21.09 22.68
CA GLY A 105 -14.39 -20.15 23.19
C GLY A 105 -13.16 -19.94 22.28
N GLU A 106 -13.17 -20.45 21.05
CA GLU A 106 -12.06 -20.38 20.10
C GLU A 106 -12.24 -19.35 18.96
N ASP A 107 -13.40 -18.70 18.87
CA ASP A 107 -13.64 -17.74 17.78
C ASP A 107 -12.85 -16.44 18.03
N SER A 108 -11.87 -16.21 17.15
CA SER A 108 -11.09 -14.98 17.10
C SER A 108 -11.17 -14.37 15.71
N GLU A 109 -11.27 -13.04 15.65
CA GLU A 109 -11.24 -12.29 14.41
C GLU A 109 -9.98 -11.42 14.32
N ARG A 110 -9.55 -11.12 13.09
CA ARG A 110 -8.47 -10.16 12.86
C ARG A 110 -9.04 -8.74 12.78
N VAL A 111 -8.32 -7.82 13.40
CA VAL A 111 -8.63 -6.40 13.38
C VAL A 111 -7.43 -5.59 12.97
N TYR A 112 -7.71 -4.51 12.25
CA TYR A 112 -6.73 -3.70 11.57
C TYR A 112 -6.76 -2.26 12.07
N GLY A 113 -5.59 -1.65 12.11
CA GLY A 113 -5.40 -0.22 12.41
C GLY A 113 -4.36 0.35 11.46
N VAL A 114 -4.39 1.66 11.22
CA VAL A 114 -3.41 2.31 10.35
C VAL A 114 -2.05 2.42 11.06
N SER A 115 -0.96 2.07 10.36
CA SER A 115 0.40 2.27 10.89
C SER A 115 0.89 3.69 10.61
N LEU A 116 2.08 4.06 11.13
CA LEU A 116 2.70 5.34 10.79
C LEU A 116 3.00 5.44 9.28
N ALA A 117 3.46 4.36 8.65
CA ALA A 117 3.71 4.32 7.20
C ALA A 117 2.38 4.37 6.41
N GLY A 118 1.35 3.67 6.88
CA GLY A 118 0.01 3.71 6.26
C GLY A 118 -0.62 5.10 6.23
N LYS A 119 -0.29 5.97 7.20
CA LYS A 119 -0.77 7.36 7.21
C LYS A 119 -0.33 8.17 6.00
N ALA A 120 0.75 7.78 5.32
CA ALA A 120 1.17 8.44 4.09
C ALA A 120 0.15 8.26 2.94
N PHE A 121 -0.76 7.29 3.04
CA PHE A 121 -1.81 7.00 2.05
C PHE A 121 -3.19 7.49 2.47
N VAL A 122 -3.29 8.24 3.57
CA VAL A 122 -4.53 8.89 3.99
C VAL A 122 -4.72 10.17 3.18
N ASN A 123 -5.93 10.45 2.72
CA ASN A 123 -6.24 11.68 2.02
C ASN A 123 -6.26 12.86 3.01
N ASP A 124 -5.08 13.47 3.19
CA ASP A 124 -4.90 14.67 3.99
C ASP A 124 -4.64 15.87 3.08
N GLU A 125 -5.65 16.72 2.92
CA GLU A 125 -5.58 17.91 2.07
C GLU A 125 -4.52 18.91 2.53
N HIS A 126 -4.18 18.93 3.82
CA HIS A 126 -3.24 19.90 4.39
C HIS A 126 -1.80 19.39 4.35
N ASN A 127 -1.58 18.13 4.71
CA ASN A 127 -0.24 17.56 4.82
C ASN A 127 0.25 16.87 3.53
N GLY A 128 -0.65 16.65 2.56
CA GLY A 128 -0.35 15.88 1.36
C GLY A 128 -0.46 14.38 1.60
N SER A 129 -0.56 13.62 0.50
CA SER A 129 -0.76 12.18 0.51
C SER A 129 -0.11 11.49 -0.69
N LEU A 130 0.45 10.30 -0.46
CA LEU A 130 0.92 9.40 -1.52
C LEU A 130 -0.22 8.65 -2.21
N ALA A 131 -1.47 8.77 -1.74
CA ALA A 131 -2.64 8.12 -2.34
C ALA A 131 -2.89 8.51 -3.81
N ALA A 132 -2.42 9.68 -4.25
CA ALA A 132 -2.55 10.13 -5.64
C ALA A 132 -1.55 9.47 -6.61
N PHE A 133 -0.57 8.70 -6.10
CA PHE A 133 0.45 8.00 -6.90
C PHE A 133 0.01 6.58 -7.28
N THR A 134 -1.19 6.42 -7.81
CA THR A 134 -1.68 5.12 -8.30
C THR A 134 -1.17 4.83 -9.70
N SER A 135 -0.85 3.57 -9.99
CA SER A 135 -0.50 3.16 -11.35
C SER A 135 -1.73 3.21 -12.26
N ASN A 136 -1.58 3.73 -13.47
CA ASN A 136 -2.61 3.62 -14.50
C ASN A 136 -2.13 2.72 -15.65
N LYS A 137 -3.06 2.35 -16.53
CA LYS A 137 -2.79 1.48 -17.67
C LYS A 137 -1.67 2.02 -18.58
N ALA A 138 -1.66 3.31 -18.87
CA ALA A 138 -0.68 3.92 -19.76
C ALA A 138 0.74 3.85 -19.17
N ASP A 139 0.88 4.06 -17.86
CA ASP A 139 2.16 3.91 -17.16
C ASP A 139 2.63 2.45 -17.17
N ILE A 140 1.73 1.49 -16.91
CA ILE A 140 2.06 0.06 -16.94
C ILE A 140 2.53 -0.38 -18.33
N GLU A 141 1.86 0.07 -19.40
CA GLU A 141 2.24 -0.24 -20.78
C GLU A 141 3.66 0.20 -21.12
N VAL A 142 4.08 1.36 -20.60
CA VAL A 142 5.46 1.84 -20.74
C VAL A 142 6.43 0.88 -20.05
N TRP A 143 6.14 0.48 -18.81
CA TRP A 143 7.02 -0.40 -18.04
C TRP A 143 7.12 -1.83 -18.60
N LEU A 144 6.09 -2.33 -19.28
CA LEU A 144 6.17 -3.62 -19.99
C LEU A 144 7.23 -3.63 -21.11
N ARG A 145 7.68 -2.46 -21.57
CA ARG A 145 8.69 -2.30 -22.62
C ARG A 145 10.08 -1.96 -22.08
N PHE A 146 10.33 -2.13 -20.77
CA PHE A 146 11.62 -1.78 -20.13
C PHE A 146 12.85 -2.34 -20.85
N LYS A 147 12.77 -3.56 -21.40
CA LYS A 147 13.89 -4.18 -22.13
C LYS A 147 14.29 -3.34 -23.36
N ASP A 148 13.35 -2.68 -24.02
CA ASP A 148 13.58 -1.92 -25.24
C ASP A 148 14.34 -0.63 -24.94
N LEU A 149 14.23 -0.10 -23.72
CA LEU A 149 15.07 1.01 -23.27
C LEU A 149 16.56 0.64 -23.28
N VAL A 150 16.89 -0.61 -22.93
CA VAL A 150 18.26 -1.12 -22.96
C VAL A 150 18.71 -1.43 -24.38
N LEU A 151 17.84 -2.07 -25.17
CA LEU A 151 18.19 -2.53 -26.51
C LEU A 151 18.25 -1.40 -27.55
N GLU A 152 17.39 -0.41 -27.42
CA GLU A 152 17.16 0.59 -28.47
C GLU A 152 17.28 2.04 -27.97
N GLY A 153 17.46 2.26 -26.67
CA GLY A 153 17.51 3.60 -26.08
C GLY A 153 16.26 4.45 -26.33
N GLY A 154 16.41 5.77 -26.17
CA GLY A 154 15.36 6.74 -26.45
C GLY A 154 14.30 6.90 -25.35
N ASN A 155 13.26 7.67 -25.65
CA ASN A 155 12.16 7.93 -24.72
C ASN A 155 11.11 6.81 -24.82
N LEU A 156 10.99 6.00 -23.77
CA LEU A 156 10.09 4.85 -23.76
C LEU A 156 8.61 5.26 -23.88
N HIS A 157 8.25 6.40 -23.30
CA HIS A 157 6.88 6.91 -23.39
C HIS A 157 6.54 7.35 -24.82
N GLU A 158 7.47 7.99 -25.53
CA GLU A 158 7.30 8.34 -26.94
C GLU A 158 7.19 7.09 -27.83
N LYS A 159 7.98 6.05 -27.54
CA LYS A 159 7.92 4.80 -28.29
C LYS A 159 6.60 4.05 -28.12
N VAL A 160 6.00 4.10 -26.93
CA VAL A 160 4.76 3.39 -26.61
C VAL A 160 3.52 4.19 -27.04
N HIS A 161 3.51 5.48 -26.74
CA HIS A 161 2.33 6.35 -26.87
C HIS A 161 2.46 7.40 -27.99
N GLY A 162 3.57 7.43 -28.73
CA GLY A 162 3.83 8.36 -29.83
C GLY A 162 4.24 9.78 -29.41
N ILE A 163 4.18 10.09 -28.11
CA ILE A 163 4.46 11.42 -27.56
C ILE A 163 5.13 11.34 -26.18
N PRO A 164 5.83 12.40 -25.73
CA PRO A 164 6.45 12.42 -24.41
C PRO A 164 5.42 12.38 -23.27
N ALA A 165 5.84 11.88 -22.11
CA ALA A 165 4.97 11.72 -20.93
C ALA A 165 4.27 13.01 -20.49
N TYR A 166 4.96 14.17 -20.53
CA TYR A 166 4.35 15.44 -20.12
C TYR A 166 3.21 15.85 -21.06
N GLN A 167 3.37 15.61 -22.37
CA GLN A 167 2.35 15.93 -23.37
C GLN A 167 1.17 14.96 -23.24
N TYR A 168 1.44 13.67 -23.05
CA TYR A 168 0.38 12.68 -22.83
C TYR A 168 -0.47 12.99 -21.61
N LYS A 169 0.16 13.39 -20.51
CA LYS A 169 -0.54 13.79 -19.28
C LYS A 169 -1.42 15.01 -19.50
N SER A 170 -1.01 15.96 -20.34
CA SER A 170 -1.80 17.16 -20.63
C SER A 170 -2.92 16.97 -21.65
N LEU A 171 -2.90 15.89 -22.45
CA LEU A 171 -3.96 15.61 -23.46
C LEU A 171 -5.34 15.32 -22.85
N ASN A 172 -5.38 14.71 -21.66
CA ASN A 172 -6.63 14.38 -20.97
C ASN A 172 -6.72 15.17 -19.66
N PRO A 173 -7.74 16.01 -19.45
CA PRO A 173 -7.96 16.74 -18.20
C PRO A 173 -7.92 15.86 -16.95
N GLU A 174 -8.36 14.61 -17.04
CA GLU A 174 -8.30 13.66 -15.92
C GLU A 174 -6.86 13.25 -15.57
N ASN A 175 -6.02 13.01 -16.59
CA ASN A 175 -4.61 12.68 -16.40
C ASN A 175 -3.83 13.88 -15.87
N ALA A 176 -4.11 15.08 -16.39
CA ALA A 176 -3.53 16.33 -15.90
C ALA A 176 -3.89 16.55 -14.44
N LYS A 177 -5.19 16.47 -14.09
CA LYS A 177 -5.66 16.59 -12.71
C LYS A 177 -5.01 15.58 -11.77
N ARG A 178 -4.91 14.31 -12.19
CA ARG A 178 -4.26 13.26 -11.39
C ARG A 178 -2.79 13.60 -11.15
N HIS A 179 -2.06 13.98 -12.20
CA HIS A 179 -0.65 14.35 -12.10
C HIS A 179 -0.44 15.56 -11.19
N ASP A 180 -1.23 16.62 -11.38
CA ASP A 180 -1.15 17.84 -10.58
C ASP A 180 -1.47 17.57 -9.11
N THR A 181 -2.46 16.71 -8.83
CA THR A 181 -2.81 16.29 -7.47
C THR A 181 -1.64 15.54 -6.83
N ALA A 182 -1.04 14.58 -7.53
CA ALA A 182 0.10 13.81 -7.04
C ALA A 182 1.31 14.73 -6.75
N MET A 183 1.65 15.62 -7.68
CA MET A 183 2.76 16.56 -7.52
C MET A 183 2.51 17.57 -6.39
N THR A 184 1.29 18.11 -6.29
CA THR A 184 0.90 19.02 -5.20
C THR A 184 1.04 18.34 -3.85
N ASN A 185 0.56 17.10 -3.72
CA ASN A 185 0.64 16.34 -2.50
C ASN A 185 2.09 16.04 -2.10
N LEU A 186 2.94 15.64 -3.05
CA LEU A 186 4.36 15.41 -2.81
C LEU A 186 5.07 16.69 -2.38
N SER A 187 4.78 17.82 -3.05
CA SER A 187 5.32 19.13 -2.67
C SER A 187 4.93 19.53 -1.26
N LYS A 188 3.68 19.29 -0.83
CA LYS A 188 3.25 19.55 0.56
C LYS A 188 4.07 18.74 1.57
N ILE A 189 4.24 17.44 1.33
CA ILE A 189 5.00 16.54 2.21
C ILE A 189 6.45 17.03 2.33
N ILE A 190 7.11 17.27 1.19
CA ILE A 190 8.52 17.69 1.17
C ILE A 190 8.69 19.08 1.76
N MET A 191 7.87 20.05 1.36
CA MET A 191 7.99 21.44 1.79
C MET A 191 7.73 21.57 3.29
N LYS A 192 6.75 20.85 3.83
CA LYS A 192 6.53 20.77 5.27
C LYS A 192 7.81 20.34 5.99
N LYS A 193 8.49 19.30 5.48
CA LYS A 193 9.73 18.82 6.11
C LYS A 193 10.87 19.82 5.97
N ILE A 194 11.00 20.49 4.83
CA ILE A 194 11.99 21.55 4.63
C ILE A 194 11.77 22.67 5.64
N LEU A 195 10.55 23.18 5.79
CA LEU A 195 10.23 24.28 6.71
C LEU A 195 10.45 23.92 8.20
N GLU A 196 10.37 22.63 8.56
CA GLU A 196 10.68 22.15 9.92
C GLU A 196 12.18 22.17 10.25
N ILE A 197 13.06 21.98 9.25
CA ILE A 197 14.49 21.73 9.48
C ILE A 197 15.40 22.83 8.93
N TYR A 198 14.94 23.60 7.94
CA TYR A 198 15.73 24.59 7.23
C TYR A 198 15.32 26.01 7.62
N ASN A 199 16.21 26.70 8.34
CA ASN A 199 15.97 28.06 8.85
C ASN A 199 16.41 29.18 7.87
N GLY A 200 16.92 28.86 6.68
CA GLY A 200 17.42 29.87 5.74
C GLY A 200 16.34 30.81 5.17
N PHE A 201 15.06 30.51 5.39
CA PHE A 201 13.94 31.39 5.05
C PHE A 201 13.56 32.40 6.14
N GLN A 202 14.15 32.32 7.34
CA GLN A 202 13.72 33.15 8.47
C GLN A 202 14.18 34.61 8.40
N GLY A 203 15.06 34.98 7.45
CA GLY A 203 15.61 36.34 7.35
C GLY A 203 16.51 36.66 8.54
N GLY A 204 17.77 37.02 8.28
CA GLY A 204 18.67 37.51 9.32
C GLY A 204 18.26 38.89 9.84
#